data_AF-A0A3D4PNQ6-F1
#
_entry.id   AF-A0A3D4PNQ6-F1
#
_cell.length_a   1.000
_cell.length_b   1.000
_cell.length_c   1.000
_cell.angle_alpha   90.00
_cell.angle_beta   90.00
_cell.angle_gamma   90.00
#
_symmetry.space_group_name_H-M   'P 1'
#
loop_
_entity.id
_entity.type
_entity.pdbx_description
1 polymer ?
#
loop_
_entity_poly.entity_id
_entity_poly.type
_entity_poly.pdbx_seq_one_letter_code
_entity_poly.pdbx_strand_id
1 'polypeptide(L)'
;MNMSDQELLDSAQVAARLSVTIGTVYKLRTEDEAFPSPVRYRGRSPLYSPAAIDAFIAQRSTREPSARGRRPRLTLPDSVDKAQFSERLRDRIATGAGTPSVTTQADLIAILDLNSVTFGQRMRARTRWKDTELAVIADRLDMDVTDANAALDAARAAKQ
;
A
#
# COMPACT_ATOMS: atom_id res chain seq x y z
N MET A 1 -16.70 26.90 -12.43
CA MET A 1 -17.62 25.75 -12.38
C MET A 1 -17.98 25.51 -10.92
N ASN A 2 -19.27 25.57 -10.55
CA ASN A 2 -19.72 25.24 -9.21
C ASN A 2 -19.88 23.71 -9.12
N MET A 3 -18.92 23.03 -8.49
CA MET A 3 -19.08 21.61 -8.15
C MET A 3 -20.16 21.46 -7.07
N SER A 4 -20.99 20.45 -7.23
CA SER A 4 -21.99 20.07 -6.24
C SER A 4 -21.33 19.34 -5.07
N ASP A 5 -21.92 19.42 -3.87
CA ASP A 5 -21.38 18.73 -2.68
C ASP A 5 -21.35 17.20 -2.83
N GLN A 6 -22.10 16.62 -3.79
CA GLN A 6 -22.07 15.19 -4.13
C GLN A 6 -20.78 14.78 -4.85
N GLU A 7 -20.09 15.72 -5.50
CA GLU A 7 -18.86 15.47 -6.26
C GLU A 7 -17.59 15.70 -5.41
N LEU A 8 -17.75 16.22 -4.19
CA LEU A 8 -16.66 16.46 -3.26
C LEU A 8 -16.42 15.24 -2.36
N LEU A 9 -15.17 15.03 -1.99
CA LEU A 9 -14.75 13.93 -1.12
C LEU A 9 -14.81 14.35 0.34
N ASP A 10 -15.42 13.54 1.19
CA ASP A 10 -15.26 13.68 2.63
C ASP A 10 -13.93 13.08 3.13
N SER A 11 -13.64 13.24 4.43
CA SER A 11 -12.40 12.74 5.02
C SER A 11 -12.26 11.21 4.98
N ALA A 12 -13.38 10.47 4.95
CA ALA A 12 -13.35 9.01 4.86
C ALA A 12 -13.03 8.55 3.43
N GLN A 13 -13.60 9.19 2.43
CA GLN A 13 -13.31 8.95 1.03
C GLN A 13 -11.87 9.33 0.68
N VAL A 14 -11.36 10.45 1.23
CA VAL A 14 -9.94 10.82 1.10
C VAL A 14 -9.03 9.78 1.76
N ALA A 15 -9.39 9.28 2.95
CA ALA A 15 -8.62 8.25 3.65
C ALA A 15 -8.52 6.95 2.83
N ALA A 16 -9.65 6.51 2.25
CA ALA A 16 -9.69 5.35 1.36
C ALA A 16 -8.80 5.55 0.12
N ARG A 17 -8.91 6.70 -0.55
CA ARG A 17 -8.14 7.04 -1.75
C ARG A 17 -6.63 7.10 -1.50
N LEU A 18 -6.23 7.51 -0.30
CA LEU A 18 -4.84 7.53 0.17
C LEU A 18 -4.38 6.21 0.80
N SER A 19 -5.28 5.23 0.99
CA SER A 19 -5.02 4.01 1.76
C SER A 19 -4.46 4.26 3.17
N VAL A 20 -5.01 5.26 3.87
CA VAL A 20 -4.64 5.64 5.25
C VAL A 20 -5.87 5.67 6.17
N THR A 21 -5.66 5.89 7.46
CA THR A 21 -6.76 6.10 8.41
C THR A 21 -7.30 7.52 8.32
N ILE A 22 -8.57 7.74 8.70
CA ILE A 22 -9.17 9.08 8.79
C ILE A 22 -8.36 9.98 9.74
N GLY A 23 -7.85 9.44 10.85
CA GLY A 23 -6.96 10.16 11.76
C GLY A 23 -5.68 10.65 11.08
N THR A 24 -5.14 9.90 10.12
CA THR A 24 -4.00 10.32 9.29
C THR A 24 -4.37 11.48 8.37
N VAL A 25 -5.58 11.50 7.82
CA VAL A 25 -6.06 12.64 7.00
C VAL A 25 -6.12 13.92 7.82
N TYR A 26 -6.62 13.85 9.06
CA TYR A 26 -6.61 15.01 9.95
C TYR A 26 -5.19 15.50 10.27
N LYS A 27 -4.25 14.59 10.51
CA LYS A 27 -2.84 14.96 10.70
C LYS A 27 -2.23 15.60 9.46
N LEU A 28 -2.45 15.02 8.28
CA LEU A 28 -1.94 15.59 7.02
C LEU A 28 -2.47 17.01 6.81
N ARG A 29 -3.75 17.25 7.06
CA ARG A 29 -4.34 18.60 6.99
C ARG A 29 -3.66 19.61 7.92
N THR A 30 -3.17 19.16 9.07
CA THR A 30 -2.57 20.04 10.08
C THR A 30 -1.05 20.16 9.93
N GLU A 31 -0.37 19.11 9.49
CA GLU A 31 1.10 18.98 9.51
C GLU A 31 1.75 19.07 8.12
N ASP A 32 1.02 18.82 7.03
CA ASP A 32 1.53 18.88 5.66
C ASP A 32 0.94 20.10 4.95
N GLU A 33 1.74 21.15 4.80
CA GLU A 33 1.34 22.40 4.14
C GLU A 33 0.87 22.20 2.69
N ALA A 34 1.29 21.10 2.04
CA ALA A 34 0.87 20.79 0.69
C ALA A 34 -0.41 19.95 0.63
N PHE A 35 -0.95 19.53 1.78
CA PHE A 35 -2.22 18.86 1.81
C PHE A 35 -3.34 19.82 1.34
N PRO A 36 -4.25 19.39 0.45
CA PRO A 36 -5.26 20.29 -0.10
C PRO A 36 -6.16 20.90 0.97
N SER A 37 -6.35 22.22 0.89
CA SER A 37 -7.35 22.91 1.68
C SER A 37 -8.76 22.43 1.34
N PRO A 38 -9.67 22.29 2.32
CA PRO A 38 -11.06 21.98 2.06
C PRO A 38 -11.71 23.05 1.18
N VAL A 39 -12.48 22.61 0.19
CA VAL A 39 -13.25 23.50 -0.70
C VAL A 39 -14.52 23.98 0.00
N ARG A 40 -15.13 23.11 0.82
CA ARG A 40 -16.34 23.37 1.59
C ARG A 40 -16.35 22.58 2.88
N TYR A 41 -17.36 22.87 3.71
CA TYR A 41 -17.68 22.09 4.90
C TYR A 41 -19.15 21.69 4.86
N ARG A 42 -19.43 20.41 5.13
CA ARG A 42 -20.77 19.92 5.46
C ARG A 42 -20.85 19.78 6.98
N GLY A 43 -21.43 20.78 7.63
CA GLY A 43 -21.36 20.90 9.10
C GLY A 43 -19.91 21.12 9.55
N ARG A 44 -19.35 20.19 10.33
CA ARG A 44 -17.94 20.21 10.77
C ARG A 44 -17.01 19.38 9.88
N SER A 45 -17.55 18.65 8.91
CA SER A 45 -16.78 17.76 8.05
C SER A 45 -16.23 18.51 6.84
N PRO A 46 -14.90 18.55 6.63
CA PRO A 46 -14.30 19.16 5.46
C PRO A 46 -14.60 18.32 4.21
N LEU A 47 -14.83 19.02 3.10
CA LEU A 47 -15.05 18.46 1.77
C LEU A 47 -13.92 18.91 0.83
N TYR A 48 -13.37 17.96 0.09
CA TYR A 48 -12.18 18.13 -0.74
C TYR A 48 -12.51 17.94 -2.21
N SER A 49 -11.82 18.69 -3.07
CA SER A 49 -11.87 18.42 -4.51
C SER A 49 -11.15 17.11 -4.83
N PRO A 50 -11.77 16.17 -5.57
CA PRO A 50 -11.10 14.95 -6.03
C PRO A 50 -9.82 15.24 -6.80
N ALA A 51 -9.85 16.23 -7.72
CA ALA A 51 -8.70 16.60 -8.53
C ALA A 51 -7.53 17.13 -7.68
N ALA A 52 -7.82 17.88 -6.60
CA ALA A 52 -6.79 18.37 -5.70
C ALA A 52 -6.16 17.24 -4.88
N ILE A 53 -6.97 16.25 -4.47
CA ILE A 53 -6.48 15.06 -3.76
C ILE A 53 -5.63 14.18 -4.69
N ASP A 54 -6.05 14.00 -5.94
CA ASP A 54 -5.27 13.24 -6.93
C ASP A 54 -3.94 13.92 -7.26
N ALA A 55 -3.94 15.25 -7.40
CA ALA A 55 -2.70 16.03 -7.57
C ALA A 55 -1.77 15.88 -6.36
N PHE A 56 -2.32 15.92 -5.14
CA PHE A 56 -1.55 15.67 -3.92
C PHE A 56 -0.96 14.25 -3.88
N ILE A 57 -1.73 13.22 -4.30
CA ILE A 57 -1.24 11.84 -4.40
C ILE A 57 -0.06 11.75 -5.39
N ALA A 58 -0.20 12.35 -6.57
CA ALA A 58 0.84 12.36 -7.60
C ALA A 58 2.09 13.14 -7.16
N GLN A 59 1.93 14.24 -6.43
CA GLN A 59 3.08 14.98 -5.88
C GLN A 59 3.74 14.19 -4.74
N ARG A 60 2.94 13.52 -3.90
CA ARG A 60 3.45 12.72 -2.80
C ARG A 60 4.20 11.47 -3.27
N SER A 61 3.83 10.90 -4.41
CA SER A 61 4.54 9.75 -5.00
C SER A 61 5.90 10.12 -5.59
N THR A 62 6.11 11.41 -5.95
CA THR A 62 7.38 11.92 -6.49
C THR A 62 8.31 12.53 -5.45
N ARG A 63 7.81 12.84 -4.24
CA ARG A 63 8.64 13.32 -3.12
C ARG A 63 9.60 12.23 -2.65
N GLU A 64 10.86 12.61 -2.40
CA GLU A 64 11.76 11.78 -1.61
C GLU A 64 11.11 11.41 -0.28
N PRO A 65 11.24 10.15 0.20
CA PRO A 65 10.58 9.72 1.41
C PRO A 65 10.98 10.62 2.59
N SER A 66 10.05 11.46 3.08
CA SER A 66 10.36 12.41 4.16
C SER A 66 10.80 11.67 5.44
N ALA A 67 11.87 12.16 6.05
CA ALA A 67 12.48 11.58 7.24
C ALA A 67 11.63 11.76 8.51
N ARG A 68 10.72 12.74 8.53
CA ARG A 68 9.85 13.04 9.68
C ARG A 68 8.59 12.19 9.64
N GLY A 69 8.50 11.22 10.54
CA GLY A 69 7.34 10.34 10.70
C GLY A 69 7.54 8.91 10.21
N ARG A 70 8.77 8.47 9.91
CA ARG A 70 9.04 7.05 9.75
C ARG A 70 8.61 6.32 11.02
N ARG A 71 7.56 5.50 10.90
CA ARG A 71 7.46 4.32 11.78
C ARG A 71 8.82 3.63 11.74
N PRO A 72 9.38 3.20 12.89
CA PRO A 72 10.66 2.50 12.91
C PRO A 72 10.63 1.45 11.81
N ARG A 73 11.58 1.50 10.88
CA ARG A 73 11.72 0.40 9.92
C ARG A 73 11.89 -0.85 10.78
N LEU A 74 11.07 -1.87 10.52
CA LEU A 74 11.36 -3.17 11.06
C LEU A 74 12.62 -3.63 10.33
N THR A 75 13.77 -3.37 10.94
CA THR A 75 15.04 -3.88 10.47
C THR A 75 15.01 -5.36 10.77
N LEU A 76 14.82 -6.17 9.74
CA LEU A 76 14.93 -7.62 9.84
C LEU A 76 16.39 -7.95 10.20
N PRO A 77 16.65 -8.83 11.18
CA PRO A 77 17.99 -9.34 11.45
C PRO A 77 18.60 -9.91 10.16
N ASP A 78 19.93 -9.83 10.01
CA ASP A 78 20.61 -10.40 8.83
C ASP A 78 20.56 -11.93 8.77
N SER A 79 20.17 -12.57 9.87
CA SER A 79 19.94 -14.02 9.97
C SER A 79 18.62 -14.50 9.36
N VAL A 80 17.74 -13.57 8.95
CA VAL A 80 16.44 -13.91 8.36
C VAL A 80 16.56 -13.87 6.85
N ASP A 81 16.29 -14.98 6.17
CA ASP A 81 16.26 -15.04 4.71
C ASP A 81 15.06 -14.24 4.19
N LYS A 82 15.33 -12.99 3.80
CA LYS A 82 14.32 -12.00 3.38
C LYS A 82 13.82 -12.29 1.96
N ALA A 83 14.51 -13.14 1.22
CA ALA A 83 14.33 -13.31 -0.22
C ALA A 83 13.60 -14.61 -0.57
N GLN A 84 13.64 -15.65 0.27
CA GLN A 84 13.15 -16.99 -0.07
C GLN A 84 11.73 -17.02 -0.66
N PHE A 85 10.72 -16.44 0.01
CA PHE A 85 9.36 -16.37 -0.55
C PHE A 85 9.30 -15.54 -1.84
N SER A 86 10.00 -14.41 -1.87
CA SER A 86 9.95 -13.47 -3.00
C SER A 86 10.66 -14.01 -4.25
N GLU A 87 11.72 -14.80 -4.07
CA GLU A 87 12.40 -15.52 -5.14
C GLU A 87 11.51 -16.64 -5.68
N ARG A 88 10.96 -17.49 -4.80
CA ARG A 88 10.02 -18.53 -5.22
C ARG A 88 8.82 -17.96 -5.98
N LEU A 89 8.28 -16.82 -5.52
CA LEU A 89 7.17 -16.15 -6.20
C LEU A 89 7.56 -15.69 -7.61
N ARG A 90 8.77 -15.13 -7.80
CA ARG A 90 9.26 -14.76 -9.15
C ARG A 90 9.46 -15.99 -10.02
N ASP A 91 10.03 -17.06 -9.47
CA ASP A 91 10.25 -18.30 -10.19
C ASP A 91 8.93 -18.96 -10.62
N ARG A 92 7.90 -18.93 -9.77
CA ARG A 92 6.56 -19.44 -10.15
C ARG A 92 5.92 -18.66 -11.29
N ILE A 93 6.07 -17.34 -11.31
CA ILE A 93 5.61 -16.52 -12.43
C ILE A 93 6.43 -16.84 -13.69
N ALA A 94 7.77 -16.89 -13.58
CA ALA A 94 8.66 -17.13 -14.71
C ALA A 94 8.49 -18.52 -15.34
N THR A 95 8.17 -19.53 -14.53
CA THR A 95 7.88 -20.90 -14.97
C THR A 95 6.47 -21.07 -15.54
N GLY A 96 5.65 -20.01 -15.52
CA GLY A 96 4.31 -19.99 -16.11
C GLY A 96 3.25 -20.72 -15.27
N ALA A 97 3.49 -20.94 -13.97
CA ALA A 97 2.56 -21.68 -13.10
C ALA A 97 1.17 -21.05 -12.99
N GLY A 98 1.07 -19.73 -13.21
CA GLY A 98 -0.22 -19.02 -13.20
C GLY A 98 -0.88 -18.85 -14.56
N THR A 99 -0.34 -19.47 -15.62
CA THR A 99 -0.92 -19.36 -16.97
C THR A 99 -2.34 -19.94 -17.02
N PRO A 100 -3.27 -19.32 -17.77
CA PRO A 100 -3.12 -18.10 -18.57
C PRO A 100 -3.33 -16.79 -17.78
N SER A 101 -3.67 -16.85 -16.48
CA SER A 101 -4.11 -15.68 -15.71
C SER A 101 -2.98 -14.77 -15.24
N VAL A 102 -1.84 -15.34 -14.85
CA VAL A 102 -0.64 -14.64 -14.38
C VAL A 102 0.52 -15.08 -15.25
N THR A 103 0.85 -14.28 -16.25
CA THR A 103 2.00 -14.52 -17.14
C THR A 103 3.17 -13.62 -16.81
N THR A 104 2.90 -12.48 -16.19
CA THR A 104 3.89 -11.51 -15.77
C THR A 104 3.67 -11.06 -14.34
N GLN A 105 4.68 -10.42 -13.76
CA GLN A 105 4.55 -9.76 -12.46
C GLN A 105 3.50 -8.63 -12.52
N ALA A 106 3.34 -7.96 -13.67
CA ALA A 106 2.33 -6.90 -13.83
C ALA A 106 0.91 -7.46 -13.74
N ASP A 107 0.66 -8.65 -14.29
CA ASP A 107 -0.64 -9.33 -14.20
C ASP A 107 -0.98 -9.66 -12.75
N LEU A 108 -0.01 -10.20 -11.99
CA LEU A 108 -0.20 -10.47 -10.57
C LEU A 108 -0.48 -9.19 -9.78
N ILE A 109 0.26 -8.11 -10.05
CA ILE A 109 0.04 -6.80 -9.41
C ILE A 109 -1.38 -6.30 -9.68
N ALA A 110 -1.87 -6.43 -10.91
CA ALA A 110 -3.22 -6.04 -11.28
C ALA A 110 -4.29 -6.89 -10.60
N ILE A 111 -4.13 -8.22 -10.57
CA ILE A 111 -5.07 -9.14 -9.90
C ILE A 111 -5.14 -8.89 -8.40
N LEU A 112 -4.03 -8.52 -7.77
CA LEU A 112 -3.98 -8.18 -6.34
C LEU A 112 -4.50 -6.78 -6.03
N ASP A 113 -4.87 -5.98 -7.05
CA ASP A 113 -5.24 -4.57 -6.92
C ASP A 113 -4.19 -3.75 -6.14
N LEU A 114 -2.91 -4.01 -6.45
CA LEU A 114 -1.78 -3.32 -5.84
C LEU A 114 -1.15 -2.35 -6.82
N ASN A 115 -0.56 -1.27 -6.31
CA ASN A 115 0.41 -0.52 -7.09
C ASN A 115 1.81 -1.18 -7.00
N SER A 116 2.65 -0.88 -7.99
CA SER A 116 4.00 -1.44 -8.10
C SER A 116 4.91 -1.14 -6.90
N VAL A 117 4.72 0.01 -6.25
CA VAL A 117 5.47 0.39 -5.05
C VAL A 117 5.10 -0.50 -3.87
N THR A 118 3.80 -0.67 -3.58
CA THR A 118 3.30 -1.53 -2.51
C THR A 118 3.76 -2.96 -2.71
N PHE A 119 3.57 -3.51 -3.92
CA PHE A 119 4.07 -4.84 -4.28
C PHE A 119 5.58 -4.94 -4.04
N GLY A 120 6.35 -3.93 -4.47
CA GLY A 120 7.78 -3.87 -4.21
C GLY A 120 8.18 -3.78 -2.74
N GLN A 121 7.33 -3.24 -1.85
CA GLN A 121 7.58 -3.30 -0.40
C GLN A 121 7.28 -4.69 0.16
N ARG A 122 6.23 -5.37 -0.34
CA ARG A 122 5.93 -6.77 0.00
C ARG A 122 7.08 -7.71 -0.35
N MET A 123 7.56 -7.62 -1.60
CA MET A 123 8.67 -8.41 -2.15
C MET A 123 10.02 -8.17 -1.49
N ARG A 124 10.15 -7.12 -0.67
CA ARG A 124 11.36 -6.81 0.09
C ARG A 124 11.19 -7.11 1.58
N ALA A 125 10.12 -7.82 1.94
CA ALA A 125 9.72 -8.11 3.31
C ALA A 125 9.69 -6.84 4.20
N ARG A 126 9.31 -5.69 3.64
CA ARG A 126 9.20 -4.42 4.39
C ARG A 126 7.80 -4.20 4.96
N THR A 127 6.79 -4.80 4.32
CA THR A 127 5.40 -4.77 4.78
C THR A 127 4.77 -6.15 4.62
N ARG A 128 3.88 -6.52 5.54
CA ARG A 128 3.28 -7.87 5.65
C ARG A 128 2.22 -8.12 4.59
N TRP A 129 2.33 -9.17 3.78
CA TRP A 129 1.25 -9.59 2.89
C TRP A 129 -0.07 -9.77 3.66
N LYS A 130 -1.17 -9.29 3.09
CA LYS A 130 -2.51 -9.52 3.67
C LYS A 130 -2.94 -10.96 3.39
N ASP A 131 -3.76 -11.53 4.26
CA ASP A 131 -4.25 -12.90 4.08
C ASP A 131 -5.06 -13.05 2.78
N THR A 132 -5.79 -12.00 2.37
CA THR A 132 -6.48 -11.96 1.06
C THR A 132 -5.51 -11.93 -0.12
N GLU A 133 -4.37 -11.22 0.00
CA GLU A 133 -3.33 -11.20 -1.04
C GLU A 133 -2.67 -12.59 -1.15
N LEU A 134 -2.41 -13.24 -0.01
CA LEU A 134 -1.80 -14.57 0.04
C LEU A 134 -2.74 -15.68 -0.47
N ALA A 135 -4.03 -15.59 -0.17
CA ALA A 135 -5.02 -16.53 -0.70
C ALA A 135 -5.07 -16.50 -2.24
N VAL A 136 -5.02 -15.29 -2.82
CA VAL A 136 -4.97 -15.12 -4.28
C VAL A 136 -3.66 -15.67 -4.86
N ILE A 137 -2.53 -15.42 -4.20
CA ILE A 137 -1.22 -15.96 -4.65
C ILE A 137 -1.22 -17.49 -4.60
N ALA A 138 -1.70 -18.08 -3.51
CA ALA A 138 -1.76 -19.53 -3.35
C ALA A 138 -2.67 -20.17 -4.42
N ASP A 139 -3.85 -19.60 -4.64
CA ASP A 139 -4.82 -20.05 -5.64
C ASP A 139 -4.28 -19.92 -7.08
N ARG A 140 -3.72 -18.76 -7.43
CA ARG A 140 -3.33 -18.46 -8.81
C ARG A 140 -1.99 -19.03 -9.22
N LEU A 141 -1.10 -19.34 -8.28
CA LEU A 141 0.25 -19.80 -8.57
C LEU A 141 0.56 -21.20 -8.02
N ASP A 142 -0.43 -21.87 -7.42
CA ASP A 142 -0.30 -23.19 -6.79
C ASP A 142 0.99 -23.28 -5.95
N MET A 143 1.04 -22.39 -4.96
CA MET A 143 2.22 -22.12 -4.15
C MET A 143 1.86 -22.08 -2.67
N ASP A 144 2.72 -22.72 -1.87
CA ASP A 144 2.70 -22.53 -0.43
C ASP A 144 3.18 -21.11 -0.06
N VAL A 145 2.34 -20.43 0.70
CA VAL A 145 2.47 -19.04 1.15
C VAL A 145 2.64 -18.90 2.67
N THR A 146 2.73 -20.01 3.40
CA THR A 146 2.77 -20.01 4.87
C THR A 146 3.96 -19.25 5.45
N ASP A 147 5.09 -19.26 4.75
CA ASP A 147 6.33 -18.57 5.11
C ASP A 147 6.39 -17.11 4.62
N ALA A 148 5.42 -16.63 3.85
CA ALA A 148 5.47 -15.34 3.16
C ALA A 148 5.71 -14.13 4.09
N ASN A 149 5.32 -14.26 5.36
CA ASN A 149 5.49 -13.25 6.38
C ASN A 149 6.42 -13.66 7.54
N ALA A 150 7.00 -14.86 7.48
CA ALA A 150 7.80 -15.44 8.58
C ALA A 150 8.92 -14.50 9.05
N ALA A 151 9.59 -13.85 8.09
CA ALA A 151 10.64 -12.88 8.36
C ALA A 151 10.16 -11.69 9.23
N LEU A 152 9.02 -11.10 8.86
CA LEU A 152 8.43 -9.96 9.56
C LEU A 152 7.87 -10.37 10.93
N ASP A 153 7.33 -11.58 11.04
CA ASP A 153 6.80 -12.11 12.28
C ASP A 153 7.93 -12.38 13.29
N ALA A 154 9.03 -13.00 12.84
CA ALA A 154 10.22 -13.23 13.66
C ALA A 154 10.84 -11.91 14.17
N ALA A 155 10.95 -10.89 13.32
CA ALA A 155 11.50 -9.59 13.72
C ALA A 155 10.56 -8.78 14.63
N ARG A 156 9.25 -9.05 14.61
CA ARG A 156 8.31 -8.49 15.59
C ARG A 156 8.44 -9.19 16.94
N ALA A 157 8.52 -10.52 16.94
CA ALA A 157 8.71 -11.30 18.16
C ALA A 157 10.01 -10.91 18.88
N ALA A 158 11.10 -10.65 18.15
CA ALA A 158 12.37 -10.20 18.73
C ALA A 158 12.35 -8.78 19.34
N LYS A 159 11.28 -7.99 19.15
CA LYS A 159 11.12 -6.64 19.72
C LYS A 159 10.16 -6.59 20.90
N GLN A 160 9.45 -7.67 21.20
CA GLN A 160 8.56 -7.79 22.36
C GLN A 160 9.34 -8.33 23.56
#